data_AF-A0A4U9TW68-F1
#
_entry.id   AF-A0A4U9TW68-F1
#
_cell.length_a   1.000
_cell.length_b   1.000
_cell.length_c   1.000
_cell.angle_alpha   90.00
_cell.angle_beta   90.00
_cell.angle_gamma   90.00
#
_symmetry.space_group_name_H-M   'P 1'
#
loop_
_entity.id
_entity.type
_entity.pdbx_description
1 polymer ?
#
loop_
_entity_poly.entity_id
_entity_poly.type
_entity_poly.pdbx_seq_one_letter_code
_entity_poly.pdbx_strand_id
1 'polypeptide(L)'
;MDSQIWVVATLLSSIIIIILTIVKFKIHPFLALLLASFYVGALMGMNPLEMVNAIEGGIGGTLGFLAAVIGLGTILGNMMEVSGRQNA
;
A
#
# COMPACT_ATOMS: atom_id res chain seq x y z
N MET A 1 19.76 14.45 17.91
CA MET A 1 18.45 13.96 18.38
C MET A 1 17.28 14.59 17.63
N ASP A 2 17.42 15.83 17.13
CA ASP A 2 16.33 16.54 16.43
C ASP A 2 15.85 15.86 15.13
N SER A 3 16.78 15.32 14.33
CA SER A 3 16.43 14.64 13.07
C SER A 3 15.58 13.38 13.29
N GLN A 4 15.83 12.61 14.35
CA GLN A 4 15.06 11.39 14.64
C GLN A 4 13.61 11.72 15.03
N ILE A 5 13.41 12.78 15.80
CA ILE A 5 12.07 13.27 16.17
C ILE A 5 11.32 13.70 14.91
N TRP A 6 11.99 14.38 13.99
CA TRP A 6 11.38 14.87 12.76
C TRP A 6 10.96 13.73 11.80
N VAL A 7 11.77 12.68 11.68
CA VAL A 7 11.42 11.47 10.90
C VAL A 7 10.21 10.76 11.51
N VAL A 8 10.21 10.57 12.83
CA VAL A 8 9.08 9.92 13.53
C VAL A 8 7.80 10.76 13.41
N ALA A 9 7.90 12.09 13.52
CA ALA A 9 6.77 12.98 13.34
C ALA A 9 6.19 12.89 11.93
N THR A 10 7.04 12.88 10.90
CA THR A 10 6.63 12.71 9.50
C THR A 10 5.93 11.36 9.28
N LEU A 11 6.45 10.29 9.89
CA LEU A 11 5.87 8.95 9.80
C LEU A 11 4.50 8.86 10.48
N LEU A 12 4.34 9.44 11.67
CA LEU A 12 3.04 9.51 12.35
C LEU A 12 2.03 10.35 11.56
N SER A 13 2.47 11.50 11.03
CA SER A 13 1.64 12.37 10.18
C SER A 13 1.15 11.64 8.93
N SER A 14 2.02 10.87 8.26
CA SER A 14 1.64 10.14 7.04
C SER A 14 0.59 9.06 7.32
N ILE A 15 0.70 8.33 8.43
CA ILE A 15 -0.31 7.34 8.85
C ILE A 15 -1.67 8.02 9.07
N ILE A 16 -1.68 9.18 9.74
CA ILE A 16 -2.89 9.96 9.96
C ILE A 16 -3.51 10.40 8.62
N ILE A 17 -2.69 10.86 7.68
CA ILE A 17 -3.12 11.22 6.32
C ILE A 17 -3.77 10.02 5.61
N ILE A 18 -3.15 8.84 5.66
CA ILE A 18 -3.69 7.62 5.03
C ILE A 18 -5.06 7.31 5.62
N ILE A 19 -5.16 7.23 6.94
CA ILE A 19 -6.41 6.88 7.63
C ILE A 19 -7.50 7.91 7.31
N LEU A 20 -7.19 9.20 7.38
CA LEU A 20 -8.14 10.27 7.11
C LEU A 20 -8.60 10.24 5.65
N THR A 21 -7.69 9.99 4.71
CA THR A 21 -7.99 9.89 3.28
C THR A 21 -8.90 8.69 2.98
N ILE A 22 -8.66 7.54 3.61
CA ILE A 22 -9.49 6.34 3.42
C ILE A 22 -10.85 6.50 4.10
N VAL A 23 -10.88 6.91 5.37
CA VAL A 23 -12.11 6.92 6.17
C VAL A 23 -13.01 8.09 5.84
N LYS A 24 -12.45 9.31 5.72
CA LYS A 24 -13.24 10.54 5.51
C LYS A 24 -13.50 10.82 4.05
N PHE A 25 -12.47 10.71 3.20
CA PHE A 25 -12.59 10.99 1.77
C PHE A 25 -13.03 9.77 0.94
N LYS A 26 -13.12 8.58 1.54
CA LYS A 26 -13.53 7.33 0.88
C LYS A 26 -12.71 7.03 -0.39
N ILE A 27 -11.45 7.44 -0.40
CA ILE A 27 -10.54 7.18 -1.52
C ILE A 27 -10.04 5.72 -1.41
N HIS A 28 -9.80 5.09 -2.56
CA HIS A 28 -9.25 3.74 -2.63
C HIS A 28 -7.91 3.64 -1.87
N PRO A 29 -7.67 2.63 -1.03
CA PRO A 29 -6.49 2.54 -0.16
C PRO A 29 -5.17 2.70 -0.91
N PHE A 30 -5.08 2.12 -2.11
CA PHE A 30 -3.91 2.25 -2.99
C PHE A 30 -3.56 3.72 -3.29
N LEU A 31 -4.57 4.52 -3.66
CA LEU A 31 -4.37 5.92 -4.02
C LEU A 31 -4.03 6.76 -2.78
N ALA A 32 -4.61 6.43 -1.62
CA ALA A 32 -4.25 7.06 -0.35
C ALA A 32 -2.78 6.77 0.03
N LEU A 33 -2.32 5.53 -0.18
CA LEU A 33 -0.93 5.12 0.06
C LEU A 33 0.04 5.88 -0.84
N LEU A 34 -0.27 5.96 -2.14
CA LEU A 34 0.52 6.70 -3.12
C LEU A 34 0.62 8.18 -2.73
N LEU A 35 -0.49 8.83 -2.38
CA LEU A 35 -0.50 10.24 -1.97
C LEU A 35 0.34 10.47 -0.71
N ALA A 36 0.25 9.57 0.28
CA ALA A 36 1.03 9.64 1.50
C ALA A 36 2.53 9.41 1.25
N SER A 37 2.89 8.51 0.33
CA SER A 37 4.29 8.32 -0.06
C SER A 37 4.87 9.55 -0.77
N PHE A 38 4.10 10.20 -1.64
CA PHE A 38 4.49 11.49 -2.22
C PHE A 38 4.67 12.57 -1.15
N TYR A 39 3.77 12.64 -0.17
CA TYR A 39 3.88 13.56 0.97
C TYR A 39 5.15 13.34 1.79
N VAL A 40 5.47 12.08 2.14
CA VAL A 40 6.68 11.74 2.89
C VAL A 40 7.94 12.04 2.08
N GLY A 41 7.97 11.64 0.80
CA GLY A 41 9.13 11.88 -0.07
C GLY A 41 9.41 13.37 -0.28
N ALA A 42 8.35 14.17 -0.43
CA ALA A 42 8.46 15.63 -0.52
C ALA A 42 8.98 16.25 0.77
N LEU A 43 8.46 15.83 1.94
CA LEU A 43 8.97 16.30 3.22
C LEU A 43 10.43 15.95 3.39
N MET A 44 10.82 14.70 3.12
CA MET A 44 12.20 14.22 3.26
C MET A 44 13.18 14.81 2.23
N GLY A 45 12.71 15.66 1.29
CA GLY A 45 13.56 16.31 0.30
C GLY A 45 14.14 15.36 -0.74
N MET A 46 13.47 14.24 -1.01
CA MET A 46 13.90 13.26 -2.00
C MET A 46 13.83 13.84 -3.42
N ASN A 47 14.78 13.46 -4.28
CA ASN A 47 14.70 13.82 -5.69
C ASN A 47 13.45 13.15 -6.32
N PRO A 48 12.73 13.80 -7.26
CA PRO A 48 11.51 13.23 -7.84
C PRO A 48 11.70 11.83 -8.42
N LEU A 49 12.85 11.56 -9.05
CA LEU A 49 13.15 10.26 -9.63
C LEU A 49 13.37 9.17 -8.57
N GLU A 50 14.08 9.51 -7.49
CA GLU A 50 14.32 8.62 -6.35
C GLU A 50 13.02 8.32 -5.59
N MET A 51 12.15 9.33 -5.45
CA MET A 51 10.85 9.18 -4.82
C MET A 51 9.98 8.18 -5.60
N VAL A 52 9.90 8.30 -6.92
CA VAL A 52 9.14 7.36 -7.75
C VAL A 52 9.72 5.94 -7.64
N ASN A 53 11.05 5.79 -7.74
CA ASN A 53 11.69 4.48 -7.58
C ASN A 53 11.43 3.85 -6.20
N ALA A 54 11.44 4.66 -5.13
CA ALA A 54 11.14 4.18 -3.78
C ALA A 54 9.67 3.74 -3.64
N ILE A 55 8.75 4.50 -4.23
CA ILE A 55 7.32 4.17 -4.28
C ILE A 55 7.10 2.87 -5.05
N GLU A 56 7.65 2.76 -6.26
CA GLU A 56 7.55 1.55 -7.09
C GLU A 56 8.18 0.33 -6.41
N GLY A 57 9.34 0.48 -5.77
CA GLY A 57 9.98 -0.60 -5.02
C GLY A 57 9.13 -1.09 -3.85
N GLY A 58 8.60 -0.17 -3.03
CA GLY A 58 7.77 -0.53 -1.87
C GLY A 58 6.42 -1.13 -2.26
N ILE A 59 5.69 -0.45 -3.14
CA ILE A 59 4.38 -0.90 -3.62
C ILE A 59 4.52 -2.16 -4.49
N GLY A 60 5.49 -2.22 -5.39
CA GLY A 60 5.72 -3.36 -6.27
C GLY A 60 6.10 -4.62 -5.50
N GLY A 61 6.92 -4.51 -4.46
CA GLY A 61 7.25 -5.65 -3.59
C GLY A 61 6.03 -6.21 -2.86
N THR A 62 5.19 -5.32 -2.30
CA THR A 62 3.97 -5.73 -1.59
C THR A 62 2.91 -6.30 -2.54
N LEU A 63 2.65 -5.63 -3.67
CA LEU A 63 1.71 -6.09 -4.69
C LEU A 63 2.18 -7.38 -5.36
N GLY A 64 3.48 -7.57 -5.59
CA GLY A 64 4.01 -8.82 -6.15
C GLY A 64 3.72 -10.02 -5.26
N PHE A 65 3.98 -9.88 -3.96
CA PHE A 65 3.64 -10.93 -2.97
C PHE A 65 2.13 -11.18 -2.90
N LEU A 66 1.33 -10.10 -2.77
CA LEU A 66 -0.12 -10.18 -2.73
C LEU A 66 -0.71 -10.80 -4.00
N ALA A 67 -0.18 -10.47 -5.18
CA ALA A 67 -0.65 -11.00 -6.46
C ALA A 67 -0.45 -12.52 -6.56
N ALA A 68 0.68 -13.03 -6.08
CA ALA A 68 0.94 -14.48 -6.05
C ALA A 68 -0.01 -15.20 -5.08
N VAL A 69 -0.16 -14.68 -3.86
CA VAL A 69 -1.03 -15.26 -2.82
C VAL A 69 -2.50 -15.22 -3.22
N ILE A 70 -2.98 -14.06 -3.69
CA ILE A 70 -4.36 -13.89 -4.17
C ILE A 70 -4.59 -14.72 -5.43
N GLY A 71 -3.65 -14.73 -6.37
CA GLY A 71 -3.74 -15.53 -7.60
C GLY A 71 -3.94 -17.02 -7.31
N LEU A 72 -3.04 -17.63 -6.54
CA LEU A 72 -3.18 -19.03 -6.12
C LEU A 72 -4.46 -19.26 -5.30
N GLY A 73 -4.79 -18.35 -4.37
CA GLY A 73 -5.98 -18.44 -3.54
C GLY A 73 -7.28 -18.43 -4.37
N THR A 74 -7.35 -17.60 -5.41
CA THR A 74 -8.52 -17.55 -6.31
C THR A 74 -8.65 -18.79 -7.18
N ILE A 75 -7.54 -19.36 -7.66
CA ILE A 75 -7.54 -20.62 -8.41
C ILE A 75 -8.05 -21.76 -7.53
N LEU A 76 -7.48 -21.91 -6.32
CA LEU A 76 -7.91 -22.93 -5.36
C LEU A 76 -9.36 -22.73 -4.92
N GLY A 77 -9.76 -21.48 -4.67
CA GLY A 77 -11.14 -21.11 -4.34
C GLY A 77 -12.13 -21.54 -5.40
N ASN A 78 -11.83 -21.26 -6.67
CA ASN A 78 -12.67 -21.67 -7.80
C ASN A 78 -12.71 -23.20 -7.92
N MET A 79 -11.57 -23.89 -7.82
CA MET A 79 -11.52 -25.36 -7.84
C MET A 79 -12.36 -26.00 -6.72
N MET A 80 -12.40 -25.42 -5.53
CA MET A 80 -13.29 -25.86 -4.45
C MET A 80 -14.77 -25.60 -4.77
N GLU A 81 -15.09 -24.45 -5.38
CA GLU A 81 -16.46 -24.09 -5.76
C GLU A 81 -17.02 -25.08 -6.80
N VAL A 82 -16.26 -25.41 -7.84
CA VAL A 82 -16.71 -26.39 -8.86
C VAL A 82 -16.75 -27.81 -8.31
N SER A 83 -15.79 -28.21 -7.47
CA SER A 83 -15.73 -29.60 -6.94
C SER A 83 -16.75 -29.87 -5.83
N GLY A 84 -17.11 -28.87 -5.03
CA GLY A 84 -18.05 -29.01 -3.91
C GLY A 84 -19.53 -28.84 -4.27
N ARG A 85 -19.85 -28.18 -5.39
CA ARG A 85 -21.24 -27.90 -5.81
C ARG A 85 -21.79 -28.89 -6.85
N GLN A 86 -20.96 -29.74 -7.44
CA GLN A 86 -21.41 -30.66 -8.51
C GLN A 86 -22.21 -31.88 -8.01
N ASN A 87 -22.31 -32.12 -6.70
CA ASN A 87 -22.97 -33.31 -6.13
C ASN A 87 -23.99 -33.02 -5.01
N ALA A 88 -24.59 -31.82 -4.96
CA ALA A 88 -25.72 -31.50 -4.08
C ALA A 88 -26.89 -30.90 -4.87
#